data_AF-A0A2N3B9S0-F1
#
_entry.id   AF-A0A2N3B9S0-F1
#
_cell.length_a   1.000
_cell.length_b   1.000
_cell.length_c   1.000
_cell.angle_alpha   90.00
_cell.angle_beta   90.00
_cell.angle_gamma   90.00
#
_symmetry.space_group_name_H-M   'P 1'
#
loop_
_entity.id
_entity.type
_entity.pdbx_description
1 polymer ?
#
loop_
_entity_poly.entity_id
_entity_poly.type
_entity_poly.pdbx_seq_one_letter_code
_entity_poly.pdbx_strand_id
1 'polypeptide(L)'
;MRRAGPAYFGGDYYMTQDQASSVDREGRMRFMEVSERTGDTLRDFWKVIEPHLPEVLDGFYAHLTTIPDLAKLVGDQTPRLKTAQGAHWGRLFSGNFDATYMQSVRIIGQTHNRIGLEPRWYIGGYKFVMNRLVEIAVKKYRWTPGRLSEVLGAMNTAIMLDMDLAISAYQDAMEEERAGQRKLEAAINEFDVAVNEIIKSVTSASTELQASAQSMSMTAEQASSRTTTVAAASEEASTNVQTVASASEQLSSSIAEIGRQASMSAQIAGQAVQEAHRTDDKVQGLAAAAQKIGDVVTLINDIAAQTNLLALNAT
;
A
#
# COMPACT_ATOMS: atom_id res chain seq x y z
N MET A 1 12.05 -13.36 57.95
CA MET A 1 12.41 -11.94 57.76
C MET A 1 11.80 -11.44 56.46
N ARG A 2 10.63 -10.79 56.51
CA ARG A 2 10.02 -10.08 55.37
C ARG A 2 10.20 -8.58 55.65
N ARG A 3 10.96 -7.88 54.81
CA ARG A 3 11.03 -6.40 54.83
C ARG A 3 9.84 -5.86 54.03
N ALA A 4 8.99 -5.09 54.69
CA ALA A 4 7.96 -4.27 54.07
C ALA A 4 8.64 -3.09 53.34
N GLY A 5 8.34 -2.91 52.04
CA GLY A 5 8.66 -1.69 51.30
C GLY A 5 7.57 -0.63 51.53
N PRO A 6 7.86 0.66 51.36
CA PRO A 6 6.89 1.72 51.63
C PRO A 6 5.81 1.75 50.55
N ALA A 7 4.56 1.87 51.00
CA ALA A 7 3.41 2.15 50.15
C ALA A 7 3.55 3.56 49.58
N TYR A 8 3.75 3.66 48.27
CA TYR A 8 3.57 4.90 47.52
C TYR A 8 2.07 5.23 47.53
N PHE A 9 1.69 6.27 48.27
CA PHE A 9 0.38 6.90 48.14
C PHE A 9 0.32 7.59 46.77
N GLY A 10 -0.24 6.89 45.79
CA GLY A 10 -0.74 7.48 44.55
C GLY A 10 -2.02 8.27 44.86
N GLY A 11 -1.86 9.56 45.12
CA GLY A 11 -2.93 10.53 45.03
C GLY A 11 -2.81 11.25 43.71
N ASP A 12 -3.64 10.86 42.74
CA ASP A 12 -3.82 11.55 41.47
C ASP A 12 -4.35 12.98 41.71
N TYR A 13 -3.44 13.93 41.95
CA TYR A 13 -3.72 15.36 41.87
C TYR A 13 -3.55 15.82 40.42
N TYR A 14 -4.41 15.34 39.53
CA TYR A 14 -4.58 15.99 38.23
C TYR A 14 -5.38 17.28 38.46
N MET A 15 -4.66 18.36 38.74
CA MET A 15 -5.23 19.70 38.67
C MET A 15 -5.75 19.91 37.24
N THR A 16 -7.04 20.22 37.10
CA THR A 16 -7.58 20.68 35.82
C THR A 16 -6.86 21.97 35.39
N GLN A 17 -6.74 22.24 34.09
CA GLN A 17 -6.03 23.42 33.59
C GLN A 17 -6.59 24.74 34.19
N ASP A 18 -7.90 24.79 34.45
CA ASP A 18 -8.56 25.89 35.15
C ASP A 18 -8.14 26.01 36.63
N GLN A 19 -8.06 24.90 37.37
CA GLN A 19 -7.61 24.90 38.77
C GLN A 19 -6.12 25.22 38.91
N ALA A 20 -5.29 24.78 37.96
CA ALA A 20 -3.88 25.15 37.90
C ALA A 20 -3.73 26.66 37.62
N SER A 21 -4.53 27.21 36.71
CA SER A 21 -4.52 28.64 36.40
C SER A 21 -5.03 29.53 37.54
N SER A 22 -6.01 29.06 38.33
CA SER A 22 -6.53 29.81 39.48
C SER A 22 -5.55 29.83 40.66
N VAL A 23 -4.86 28.72 40.90
CA VAL A 23 -3.81 28.63 41.93
C VAL A 23 -2.59 29.47 41.54
N ASP A 24 -2.25 29.52 40.25
CA ASP A 24 -1.18 30.40 39.72
C ASP A 24 -1.52 31.89 39.91
N ARG A 25 -2.77 32.29 39.64
CA ARG A 25 -3.22 33.69 39.87
C ARG A 25 -3.07 34.11 41.33
N GLU A 26 -3.65 33.38 42.27
CA GLU A 26 -3.60 33.74 43.70
C GLU A 26 -2.16 33.67 44.24
N GLY A 27 -1.36 32.73 43.74
CA GLY A 27 0.07 32.64 44.03
C GLY A 27 0.82 33.91 43.61
N ARG A 28 0.69 34.32 42.36
CA ARG A 28 1.32 35.54 41.81
C ARG A 28 0.89 36.80 42.55
N MET A 29 -0.42 36.96 42.79
CA MET A 29 -0.95 38.13 43.51
C MET A 29 -0.40 38.22 44.93
N ARG A 30 -0.32 37.10 45.65
CA ARG A 30 0.28 37.06 47.00
C ARG A 30 1.77 37.37 46.97
N PHE A 31 2.51 36.78 46.03
CA PHE A 31 3.95 36.99 45.92
C PHE A 31 4.31 38.44 45.57
N MET A 32 3.52 39.08 44.72
CA MET A 32 3.69 40.49 44.33
C MET A 32 3.07 41.48 45.33
N GLU A 33 2.56 41.00 46.47
CA GLU A 33 1.93 41.81 47.52
C GLU A 33 0.76 42.68 47.00
N VAL A 34 0.00 42.15 46.03
CA VAL A 34 -1.18 42.85 45.50
C VAL A 34 -2.30 42.84 46.54
N SER A 35 -2.67 44.03 47.01
CA SER A 35 -3.72 44.23 48.00
C SER A 35 -4.87 45.06 47.45
N GLU A 36 -5.99 45.11 48.17
CA GLU A 36 -7.11 46.01 47.83
C GLU A 36 -6.64 47.48 47.76
N ARG A 37 -5.75 47.88 48.67
CA ARG A 37 -5.12 49.20 48.70
C ARG A 37 -4.30 49.49 47.45
N THR A 38 -3.65 48.48 46.87
CA THR A 38 -2.97 48.60 45.56
C THR A 38 -3.99 49.00 44.50
N GLY A 39 -5.13 48.31 44.44
CA GLY A 39 -6.20 48.61 43.49
C GLY A 39 -6.80 50.01 43.66
N ASP A 40 -7.08 50.42 44.90
CA ASP A 40 -7.58 51.78 45.19
C ASP A 40 -6.60 52.86 44.75
N THR A 41 -5.31 52.67 45.04
CA THR A 41 -4.25 53.60 44.66
C THR A 41 -4.15 53.74 43.15
N LEU A 42 -4.24 52.62 42.41
CA LEU A 42 -4.23 52.61 40.95
C LEU A 42 -5.44 53.36 40.37
N ARG A 43 -6.65 53.10 40.88
CA ARG A 43 -7.88 53.77 40.43
C ARG A 43 -7.85 55.28 40.64
N ASP A 44 -7.33 55.71 41.79
CA ASP A 44 -7.18 57.14 42.06
C ASP A 44 -6.12 57.79 41.19
N PHE A 45 -5.01 57.10 40.93
CA PHE A 45 -3.97 57.62 40.07
C PHE A 45 -4.37 57.60 38.58
N TRP A 46 -5.24 56.67 38.15
CA TRP A 46 -5.81 56.67 36.81
C TRP A 46 -6.46 57.99 36.44
N LYS A 47 -7.21 58.61 37.37
CA LYS A 47 -7.84 59.92 37.19
C LYS A 47 -6.83 61.03 36.85
N VAL A 48 -5.57 60.84 37.23
CA VAL A 48 -4.46 61.74 36.89
C VAL A 48 -3.81 61.35 35.57
N ILE A 49 -3.62 60.06 35.29
CA ILE A 49 -2.93 59.58 34.08
C ILE A 49 -3.80 59.69 32.83
N GLU A 50 -5.09 59.34 32.92
CA GLU A 50 -6.00 59.16 31.78
C GLU A 50 -6.00 60.35 30.80
N PRO A 51 -6.05 61.62 31.25
CA PRO A 51 -5.98 62.77 30.34
C PRO A 51 -4.63 62.92 29.62
N HIS A 52 -3.55 62.41 30.20
CA HIS A 52 -2.18 62.49 29.65
C HIS A 52 -1.79 61.25 28.83
N LEU A 53 -2.54 60.15 28.93
CA LEU A 53 -2.22 58.88 28.27
C LEU A 53 -2.10 59.00 26.73
N PRO A 54 -2.95 59.78 26.02
CA PRO A 54 -2.80 59.94 24.57
C PRO A 54 -1.42 60.46 24.16
N GLU A 55 -0.89 61.47 24.87
CA GLU A 55 0.43 62.07 24.63
C GLU A 55 1.57 61.06 24.94
N VAL A 56 1.43 60.30 26.02
CA VAL A 56 2.38 59.23 26.37
C VAL A 56 2.44 58.18 25.27
N LEU A 57 1.28 57.76 24.75
CA LEU A 57 1.20 56.79 23.66
C LEU A 57 1.73 57.35 22.34
N ASP A 58 1.52 58.64 22.04
CA ASP A 58 2.16 59.30 20.89
C ASP A 58 3.67 59.23 20.98
N GLY A 59 4.23 59.59 22.13
CA GLY A 59 5.66 59.49 22.38
C GLY A 59 6.18 58.06 22.27
N PHE A 60 5.41 57.08 22.75
CA PHE A 60 5.77 55.66 22.67
C PHE A 60 5.86 55.17 21.22
N TYR A 61 4.82 55.42 20.40
CA TYR A 61 4.84 54.98 19.01
C TYR A 61 5.85 55.76 18.17
N ALA A 62 6.03 57.06 18.43
CA ALA A 62 7.10 57.83 17.80
C ALA A 62 8.46 57.20 18.09
N HIS A 63 8.75 56.85 19.35
CA HIS A 63 9.99 56.17 19.73
C HIS A 63 10.11 54.77 19.10
N LEU A 64 9.05 53.96 19.15
CA LEU A 64 9.04 52.61 18.59
C LEU A 64 9.35 52.62 17.08
N THR A 65 8.77 53.56 16.34
CA THR A 65 9.02 53.70 14.88
C THR A 65 10.44 54.16 14.53
N THR A 66 11.26 54.58 15.50
CA THR A 66 12.70 54.83 15.25
C THR A 66 13.49 53.53 15.05
N ILE A 67 12.93 52.39 15.45
CA ILE A 67 13.56 51.07 15.30
C ILE A 67 12.97 50.41 14.05
N PRO A 68 13.77 50.14 12.99
CA PRO A 68 13.25 49.69 11.70
C PRO A 68 12.36 48.45 11.75
N ASP A 69 12.75 47.44 12.53
CA ASP A 69 11.99 46.18 12.57
C ASP A 69 10.67 46.33 13.34
N LEU A 70 10.65 47.16 14.39
CA LEU A 70 9.41 47.48 15.10
C LEU A 70 8.48 48.36 14.27
N ALA A 71 9.04 49.30 13.49
CA ALA A 71 8.28 50.12 12.55
C ALA A 71 7.54 49.26 11.51
N LYS A 72 8.20 48.22 10.98
CA LYS A 72 7.57 47.25 10.05
C LYS A 72 6.44 46.47 10.72
N LEU A 73 6.63 46.02 11.96
CA LEU A 73 5.60 45.28 12.71
C LEU A 73 4.36 46.13 12.99
N VAL A 74 4.53 47.43 13.24
CA VAL A 74 3.42 48.36 13.50
C VAL A 74 2.70 48.78 12.23
N GLY A 75 3.45 49.08 11.15
CA GLY A 75 2.88 49.56 9.89
C GLY A 75 1.93 50.75 10.09
N ASP A 76 0.80 50.73 9.39
CA ASP A 76 -0.21 51.81 9.47
C ASP A 76 -1.22 51.63 10.63
N GLN A 77 -0.98 50.67 11.54
CA GLN A 77 -1.97 50.31 12.56
C GLN A 77 -1.93 51.20 13.80
N THR A 78 -1.04 52.20 13.87
CA THR A 78 -0.83 53.05 15.04
C THR A 78 -2.13 53.58 15.68
N PRO A 79 -3.13 54.15 14.95
CA PRO A 79 -4.36 54.63 15.58
C PRO A 79 -5.14 53.53 16.31
N ARG A 80 -5.23 52.34 15.69
CA ARG A 80 -5.90 51.16 16.26
C ARG A 80 -5.13 50.66 17.48
N LEU A 81 -3.81 50.58 17.38
CA LEU A 81 -2.95 50.08 18.46
C LEU A 81 -2.94 51.03 19.67
N LYS A 82 -2.95 52.35 19.45
CA LYS A 82 -3.12 53.35 20.53
C LYS A 82 -4.44 53.17 21.26
N THR A 83 -5.53 52.94 20.52
CA THR A 83 -6.85 52.67 21.12
C THR A 83 -6.82 51.40 21.97
N ALA A 84 -6.24 50.31 21.45
CA ALA A 84 -6.11 49.05 22.18
C ALA A 84 -5.22 49.18 23.42
N GLN A 85 -4.08 49.87 23.32
CA GLN A 85 -3.19 50.18 24.44
C GLN A 85 -3.90 51.02 25.50
N GLY A 86 -4.67 52.05 25.10
CA GLY A 86 -5.46 52.86 26.03
C GLY A 86 -6.44 52.03 26.85
N ALA A 87 -7.18 51.14 26.19
CA ALA A 87 -8.09 50.21 26.84
C ALA A 87 -7.36 49.18 27.74
N HIS A 88 -6.15 48.77 27.38
CA HIS A 88 -5.30 47.91 28.22
C HIS A 88 -4.84 48.62 29.49
N TRP A 89 -4.26 49.82 29.36
CA TRP A 89 -3.83 50.65 30.49
C TRP A 89 -4.99 50.98 31.43
N GLY A 90 -6.18 51.29 30.91
CA GLY A 90 -7.37 51.50 31.73
C GLY A 90 -7.77 50.27 32.54
N ARG A 91 -7.63 49.06 31.98
CA ARG A 91 -7.88 47.80 32.71
C ARG A 91 -6.82 47.54 33.76
N LEU A 92 -5.53 47.75 33.45
CA LEU A 92 -4.44 47.62 34.43
C LEU A 92 -4.66 48.56 35.63
N PHE A 93 -4.98 49.83 35.36
CA PHE A 93 -5.18 50.84 36.39
C PHE A 93 -6.56 50.77 37.08
N SER A 94 -7.48 49.92 36.59
CA SER A 94 -8.71 49.60 37.33
C SER A 94 -8.41 48.90 38.67
N GLY A 95 -7.23 48.29 38.80
CA GLY A 95 -6.81 47.55 39.98
C GLY A 95 -7.54 46.22 40.17
N ASN A 96 -8.37 45.80 39.21
CA ASN A 96 -9.15 44.59 39.27
C ASN A 96 -8.45 43.46 38.49
N PHE A 97 -7.59 42.72 39.18
CA PHE A 97 -6.84 41.59 38.62
C PHE A 97 -7.65 40.30 38.64
N ASP A 98 -8.84 40.31 38.03
CA ASP A 98 -9.75 39.16 37.96
C ASP A 98 -9.43 38.21 36.79
N ALA A 99 -10.19 37.11 36.66
CA ALA A 99 -9.98 36.16 35.57
C ALA A 99 -10.13 36.80 34.17
N THR A 100 -11.00 37.80 34.03
CA THR A 100 -11.19 38.55 32.78
C THR A 100 -9.95 39.36 32.42
N TYR A 101 -9.37 40.04 33.40
CA TYR A 101 -8.11 40.75 33.22
C TYR A 101 -6.99 39.78 32.83
N MET A 102 -6.83 38.68 33.56
CA MET A 102 -5.80 37.67 33.31
C MET A 102 -5.90 37.11 31.88
N GLN A 103 -7.11 36.74 31.45
CA GLN A 103 -7.36 36.25 30.10
C GLN A 103 -7.02 37.31 29.04
N SER A 104 -7.26 38.58 29.34
CA SER A 104 -6.91 39.64 28.41
C SER A 104 -5.40 39.85 28.24
N VAL A 105 -4.63 39.73 29.33
CA VAL A 105 -3.16 39.77 29.28
C VAL A 105 -2.61 38.55 28.56
N ARG A 106 -3.24 37.38 28.74
CA ARG A 106 -2.88 36.16 28.01
C ARG A 106 -3.01 36.34 26.50
N ILE A 107 -4.11 36.92 26.03
CA ILE A 107 -4.32 37.24 24.61
C ILE A 107 -3.22 38.20 24.09
N ILE A 108 -2.79 39.16 24.91
CA ILE A 108 -1.69 40.08 24.58
C ILE A 108 -0.39 39.30 24.41
N GLY A 109 -0.01 38.45 25.38
CA GLY A 109 1.20 37.62 25.28
C GLY A 109 1.21 36.71 24.06
N GLN A 110 0.10 36.00 23.82
CA GLN A 110 -0.07 35.14 22.64
C GLN A 110 -0.01 35.91 21.32
N THR A 111 -0.61 37.10 21.27
CA THR A 111 -0.57 37.95 20.07
C THR A 111 0.86 38.41 19.78
N HIS A 112 1.61 38.80 20.81
CA HIS A 112 3.01 39.18 20.68
C HIS A 112 3.90 38.02 20.20
N ASN A 113 3.68 36.79 20.69
CA ASN A 113 4.35 35.61 20.15
C ASN A 113 4.02 35.40 18.67
N ARG A 114 2.72 35.47 18.31
CA ARG A 114 2.25 35.24 16.94
C ARG A 114 2.82 36.24 15.92
N ILE A 115 3.08 37.48 16.32
CA ILE A 115 3.71 38.49 15.44
C ILE A 115 5.24 38.49 15.54
N GLY A 116 5.83 37.60 16.34
CA GLY A 116 7.28 37.51 16.55
C GLY A 116 7.89 38.69 17.29
N LEU A 117 7.11 39.41 18.12
CA LEU A 117 7.67 40.50 18.93
C LEU A 117 8.48 39.91 20.08
N GLU A 118 9.80 40.05 20.01
CA GLU A 118 10.67 39.55 21.07
C GLU A 118 10.36 40.18 22.45
N PRO A 119 10.40 39.41 23.55
CA PRO A 119 10.11 39.92 24.90
C PRO A 119 10.93 41.15 25.30
N ARG A 120 12.16 41.30 24.78
CA ARG A 120 13.02 42.46 25.07
C ARG A 120 12.35 43.79 24.65
N TRP A 121 11.62 43.79 23.52
CA TRP A 121 10.94 44.98 23.00
C TRP A 121 9.68 45.27 23.80
N TYR A 122 8.97 44.23 24.23
CA TYR A 122 7.81 44.34 25.11
C TYR A 122 8.20 44.95 26.48
N ILE A 123 9.27 44.43 27.09
CA ILE A 123 9.83 44.96 28.35
C ILE A 123 10.31 46.42 28.18
N GLY A 124 10.99 46.70 27.06
CA GLY A 124 11.44 48.06 26.72
C GLY A 124 10.28 49.06 26.57
N GLY A 125 9.15 48.62 25.99
CA GLY A 125 7.95 49.44 25.86
C GLY A 125 7.31 49.77 27.21
N TYR A 126 7.21 48.78 28.10
CA TYR A 126 6.78 49.02 29.49
C TYR A 126 7.69 50.00 30.20
N LYS A 127 9.01 49.85 30.07
CA LYS A 127 9.98 50.79 30.64
C LYS A 127 9.78 52.22 30.10
N PHE A 128 9.51 52.37 28.81
CA PHE A 128 9.25 53.69 28.21
C PHE A 128 8.03 54.36 28.86
N VAL A 129 6.90 53.64 28.91
CA VAL A 129 5.65 54.18 29.46
C VAL A 129 5.80 54.43 30.97
N MET A 130 6.38 53.49 31.71
CA MET A 130 6.64 53.60 33.15
C MET A 130 7.37 54.90 33.50
N ASN A 131 8.45 55.23 32.78
CA ASN A 131 9.19 56.48 33.02
C ASN A 131 8.31 57.73 32.86
N ARG A 132 7.41 57.76 31.87
CA ARG A 132 6.48 58.87 31.66
C ARG A 132 5.43 58.96 32.77
N LEU A 133 4.93 57.82 33.23
CA LEU A 133 3.98 57.78 34.36
C LEU A 133 4.65 58.22 35.67
N VAL A 134 5.92 57.87 35.90
CA VAL A 134 6.71 58.36 37.02
C VAL A 134 6.86 59.89 36.97
N GLU A 135 7.16 60.47 35.81
CA GLU A 135 7.23 61.93 35.63
C GLU A 135 5.90 62.62 36.01
N ILE A 136 4.76 62.05 35.59
CA ILE A 136 3.42 62.55 35.93
C ILE A 136 3.16 62.44 37.44
N ALA A 137 3.48 61.29 38.05
CA ALA A 137 3.33 61.06 39.47
C ALA A 137 4.13 62.07 40.30
N VAL A 138 5.40 62.27 39.94
CA VAL A 138 6.29 63.24 40.61
C VAL A 138 5.73 64.64 40.50
N LYS A 139 5.32 65.10 39.29
CA LYS A 139 4.75 66.43 39.10
C LYS A 139 3.50 66.65 39.97
N LYS A 140 2.62 65.64 40.06
CA LYS A 140 1.37 65.71 40.83
C LYS A 140 1.59 65.69 42.35
N TYR A 141 2.47 64.81 42.83
CA TYR A 141 2.61 64.48 44.25
C TYR A 141 3.94 64.93 44.87
N ARG A 142 4.71 65.82 44.21
CA ARG A 142 6.02 66.33 44.67
C ARG A 142 6.06 66.87 46.10
N TRP A 143 4.92 67.34 46.61
CA TRP A 143 4.80 67.89 47.97
C TRP A 143 4.21 66.91 48.98
N THR A 144 3.83 65.71 48.54
CA THR A 144 3.22 64.65 49.35
C THR A 144 4.01 63.36 49.18
N PRO A 145 5.23 63.26 49.75
CA PRO A 145 6.17 62.17 49.48
C PRO A 145 5.62 60.79 49.86
N GLY A 146 4.81 60.69 50.92
CA GLY A 146 4.14 59.44 51.29
C GLY A 146 3.17 58.94 50.20
N ARG A 147 2.34 59.84 49.65
CA ARG A 147 1.43 59.49 48.55
C ARG A 147 2.17 59.20 47.25
N LEU A 148 3.25 59.93 46.97
CA LEU A 148 4.12 59.64 45.83
C LEU A 148 4.70 58.23 45.93
N SER A 149 5.27 57.85 47.08
CA SER A 149 5.83 56.52 47.31
C SER A 149 4.78 55.42 47.14
N GLU A 150 3.57 55.63 47.66
CA GLU A 150 2.46 54.69 47.54
C GLU A 150 2.03 54.48 46.07
N VAL A 151 1.89 55.57 45.31
CA VAL A 151 1.54 55.52 43.88
C VAL A 151 2.62 54.82 43.07
N LEU A 152 3.89 55.15 43.30
CA LEU A 152 5.02 54.52 42.61
C LEU A 152 5.11 53.02 42.91
N GLY A 153 4.90 52.64 44.18
CA GLY A 153 4.86 51.23 44.60
C GLY A 153 3.71 50.47 43.93
N ALA A 154 2.49 50.99 44.01
CA ALA A 154 1.32 50.33 43.41
C ALA A 154 1.44 50.18 41.89
N MET A 155 1.94 51.21 41.21
CA MET A 155 2.19 51.19 39.76
C MET A 155 3.27 50.16 39.39
N ASN A 156 4.37 50.12 40.14
CA ASN A 156 5.44 49.14 39.90
C ASN A 156 4.91 47.72 40.06
N THR A 157 4.20 47.43 41.15
CA THR A 157 3.58 46.13 41.40
C THR A 157 2.65 45.72 40.25
N ALA A 158 1.76 46.62 39.80
CA ALA A 158 0.81 46.33 38.73
C ALA A 158 1.50 46.06 37.40
N ILE A 159 2.48 46.89 37.02
CA ILE A 159 3.22 46.72 35.76
C ILE A 159 4.07 45.45 35.77
N MET A 160 4.70 45.11 36.90
CA MET A 160 5.47 43.88 37.00
C MET A 160 4.57 42.64 36.93
N LEU A 161 3.39 42.68 37.55
CA LEU A 161 2.40 41.61 37.42
C LEU A 161 1.92 41.45 35.98
N ASP A 162 1.55 42.54 35.30
CA ASP A 162 1.10 42.48 33.90
C ASP A 162 2.20 41.92 32.97
N MET A 163 3.44 42.37 33.16
CA MET A 163 4.58 41.92 32.40
C MET A 163 4.86 40.43 32.61
N ASP A 164 4.85 39.97 33.86
CA ASP A 164 5.02 38.56 34.23
C ASP A 164 3.96 37.67 33.57
N LEU A 165 2.69 38.08 33.61
CA LEU A 165 1.58 37.36 32.98
C LEU A 165 1.71 37.31 31.45
N ALA A 166 2.03 38.43 30.82
CA ALA A 166 2.17 38.49 29.37
C ALA A 166 3.35 37.66 28.86
N ILE A 167 4.49 37.70 29.57
CA ILE A 167 5.67 36.91 29.23
C ILE A 167 5.43 35.42 29.47
N SER A 168 4.74 35.05 30.55
CA SER A 168 4.36 33.65 30.78
C SER A 168 3.48 33.12 29.65
N ALA A 169 2.45 33.88 29.26
CA ALA A 169 1.58 33.52 28.14
C ALA A 169 2.32 33.46 26.79
N TYR A 170 3.33 34.32 26.59
CA TYR A 170 4.20 34.26 25.42
C TYR A 170 5.02 32.95 25.40
N GLN A 171 5.60 32.57 26.54
CA GLN A 171 6.41 31.35 26.68
C GLN A 171 5.56 30.09 26.46
N ASP A 172 4.37 30.02 27.06
CA ASP A 172 3.43 28.91 26.87
C ASP A 172 3.09 28.73 25.38
N ALA A 173 2.79 29.83 24.68
CA ALA A 173 2.47 29.78 23.25
C ALA A 173 3.66 29.29 22.40
N MET A 174 4.88 29.71 22.74
CA MET A 174 6.10 29.27 22.06
C MET A 174 6.40 27.78 22.34
N GLU A 175 6.11 27.29 23.54
CA GLU A 175 6.27 25.87 23.89
C GLU A 175 5.23 25.00 23.18
N GLU A 176 3.97 25.42 23.12
CA GLU A 176 2.92 24.75 22.36
C GLU A 176 3.28 24.64 20.87
N GLU A 177 3.79 25.72 20.27
CA GLU A 177 4.25 25.73 18.88
C GLU A 177 5.41 24.75 18.66
N ARG A 178 6.43 24.78 19.53
CA ARG A 178 7.56 23.83 19.48
C ARG A 178 7.13 22.39 19.66
N ALA A 179 6.18 22.12 20.56
CA ALA A 179 5.63 20.79 20.76
C ALA A 179 4.86 20.31 19.51
N GLY A 180 4.10 21.21 18.87
CA GLY A 180 3.45 20.96 17.59
C GLY A 180 4.44 20.62 16.48
N GLN A 181 5.51 21.42 16.34
CA GLN A 181 6.59 21.18 15.36
C GLN A 181 7.26 19.82 15.58
N ARG A 182 7.61 19.47 16.81
CA ARG A 182 8.21 18.14 17.12
C ARG A 182 7.29 16.98 16.77
N LYS A 183 5.98 17.11 17.01
CA LYS A 183 5.00 16.08 16.62
C LYS A 183 4.90 15.95 15.11
N LEU A 184 4.92 17.06 14.38
CA LEU A 184 4.91 17.06 12.92
C LEU A 184 6.18 16.41 12.36
N GLU A 185 7.35 16.75 12.87
CA GLU A 185 8.62 16.14 12.47
C GLU A 185 8.64 14.63 12.72
N ALA A 186 8.13 14.18 13.87
CA ALA A 186 8.00 12.76 14.18
C ALA A 186 7.06 12.04 13.18
N ALA A 187 5.91 12.64 12.86
CA ALA A 187 4.96 12.08 11.91
C ALA A 187 5.54 12.01 10.48
N ILE A 188 6.33 13.02 10.06
CA ILE A 188 7.03 13.00 8.77
C ILE A 188 8.06 11.86 8.72
N ASN A 189 8.85 11.69 9.77
CA ASN A 189 9.83 10.60 9.83
C ASN A 189 9.17 9.22 9.80
N GLU A 190 8.06 9.03 10.51
CA GLU A 190 7.29 7.78 10.48
C GLU A 190 6.72 7.50 9.09
N PHE A 191 6.16 8.53 8.44
CA PHE A 191 5.67 8.45 7.07
C PHE A 191 6.78 8.05 6.09
N ASP A 192 7.96 8.68 6.18
CA ASP A 192 9.10 8.36 5.31
C ASP A 192 9.57 6.92 5.48
N VAL A 193 9.60 6.40 6.71
CA VAL A 193 9.93 4.98 6.97
C VAL A 193 8.89 4.07 6.32
N ALA A 194 7.61 4.31 6.55
CA ALA A 194 6.52 3.48 6.02
C ALA A 194 6.49 3.48 4.48
N VAL A 195 6.67 4.63 3.84
CA VAL A 195 6.71 4.74 2.38
C VAL A 195 7.90 4.00 1.80
N ASN A 196 9.08 4.10 2.41
CA ASN A 196 10.27 3.37 1.96
C ASN A 196 10.09 1.85 2.07
N GLU A 197 9.42 1.34 3.11
CA GLU A 197 9.09 -0.08 3.22
C GLU A 197 8.12 -0.54 2.12
N ILE A 198 7.06 0.23 1.86
CA ILE A 198 6.10 -0.07 0.80
C ILE A 198 6.80 -0.09 -0.57
N ILE A 199 7.65 0.90 -0.88
CA ILE A 199 8.40 0.96 -2.14
C ILE A 199 9.30 -0.28 -2.29
N LYS A 200 9.98 -0.71 -1.22
CA LYS A 200 10.80 -1.94 -1.23
C LYS A 200 9.95 -3.17 -1.53
N SER A 201 8.80 -3.33 -0.87
CA SER A 201 7.90 -4.45 -1.11
C SER A 201 7.36 -4.47 -2.54
N VAL A 202 6.92 -3.33 -3.07
CA VAL A 202 6.42 -3.21 -4.45
C VAL A 202 7.53 -3.50 -5.46
N THR A 203 8.75 -3.03 -5.22
CA THR A 203 9.92 -3.30 -6.08
C THR A 203 10.26 -4.79 -6.09
N SER A 204 10.25 -5.45 -4.94
CA SER A 204 10.47 -6.89 -4.82
C SER A 204 9.40 -7.67 -5.58
N ALA A 205 8.12 -7.37 -5.34
CA ALA A 205 7.00 -8.01 -6.03
C ALA A 205 7.05 -7.82 -7.55
N SER A 206 7.44 -6.63 -8.02
CA SER A 206 7.60 -6.36 -9.45
C SER A 206 8.74 -7.16 -10.07
N THR A 207 9.85 -7.34 -9.34
CA THR A 207 10.99 -8.16 -9.77
C THR A 207 10.61 -9.64 -9.86
N GLU A 208 9.86 -10.16 -8.89
CA GLU A 208 9.34 -11.55 -8.91
C GLU A 208 8.34 -11.78 -10.05
N LEU A 209 7.47 -10.80 -10.31
CA LEU A 209 6.52 -10.84 -11.43
C LEU A 209 7.25 -10.84 -12.77
N GLN A 210 8.29 -10.01 -12.92
CA GLN A 210 9.13 -9.99 -14.12
C GLN A 210 9.80 -11.35 -14.35
N ALA A 211 10.38 -11.96 -13.31
CA ALA A 211 11.01 -13.27 -13.40
C ALA A 211 9.99 -14.36 -13.80
N SER A 212 8.79 -14.31 -13.22
CA SER A 212 7.70 -15.25 -13.52
C SER A 212 7.19 -15.10 -14.96
N ALA A 213 7.05 -13.86 -15.46
CA ALA A 213 6.67 -13.57 -16.84
C ALA A 213 7.72 -14.08 -17.84
N GLN A 214 9.01 -13.91 -17.54
CA GLN A 214 10.10 -14.45 -18.36
C GLN A 214 10.07 -15.99 -18.41
N SER A 215 9.88 -16.64 -17.26
CA SER A 215 9.74 -18.10 -17.18
C SER A 215 8.55 -18.63 -17.99
N MET A 216 7.41 -17.93 -17.91
CA MET A 216 6.22 -18.26 -18.69
C MET A 216 6.47 -18.10 -20.20
N SER A 217 7.16 -17.05 -20.63
CA SER A 217 7.54 -16.85 -22.04
C SER A 217 8.41 -18.00 -22.55
N MET A 218 9.46 -18.37 -21.80
CA MET A 218 10.32 -19.50 -22.16
C MET A 218 9.54 -20.82 -22.24
N THR A 219 8.62 -21.06 -21.29
CA THR A 219 7.77 -22.25 -21.29
C THR A 219 6.84 -22.29 -22.50
N ALA A 220 6.25 -21.15 -22.88
CA ALA A 220 5.38 -21.03 -24.04
C ALA A 220 6.16 -21.29 -25.36
N GLU A 221 7.37 -20.73 -25.49
CA GLU A 221 8.25 -20.99 -26.65
C GLU A 221 8.62 -22.48 -26.75
N GLN A 222 8.97 -23.11 -25.63
CA GLN A 222 9.27 -24.54 -25.58
C GLN A 222 8.04 -25.40 -25.94
N ALA A 223 6.86 -25.04 -25.45
CA ALA A 223 5.61 -25.74 -25.80
C ALA A 223 5.28 -25.60 -27.29
N SER A 224 5.48 -24.42 -27.88
CA SER A 224 5.29 -24.19 -29.32
C SER A 224 6.24 -25.04 -30.16
N SER A 225 7.53 -25.09 -29.79
CA SER A 225 8.53 -25.93 -30.45
C SER A 225 8.16 -27.41 -30.40
N ARG A 226 7.80 -27.92 -29.21
CA ARG A 226 7.34 -29.32 -29.03
C ARG A 226 6.09 -29.64 -29.85
N THR A 227 5.14 -28.72 -29.91
CA THR A 227 3.91 -28.89 -30.70
C THR A 227 4.23 -29.03 -32.19
N THR A 228 5.21 -28.27 -32.69
CA THR A 228 5.68 -28.39 -34.07
C THR A 228 6.30 -29.76 -34.34
N THR A 229 7.12 -30.27 -33.41
CA THR A 229 7.68 -31.63 -33.51
C THR A 229 6.60 -32.71 -33.50
N VAL A 230 5.59 -32.57 -32.63
CA VAL A 230 4.47 -33.52 -32.54
C VAL A 230 3.62 -33.49 -33.82
N ALA A 231 3.38 -32.31 -34.39
CA ALA A 231 2.67 -32.17 -35.67
C ALA A 231 3.40 -32.92 -36.79
N ALA A 232 4.71 -32.71 -36.92
CA ALA A 232 5.54 -33.42 -37.92
C ALA A 232 5.51 -34.95 -37.73
N ALA A 233 5.64 -35.43 -36.49
CA ALA A 233 5.54 -36.87 -36.19
C ALA A 233 4.15 -37.44 -36.50
N SER A 234 3.10 -36.64 -36.31
CA SER A 234 1.72 -37.05 -36.63
C SER A 234 1.48 -37.13 -38.14
N GLU A 235 2.05 -36.20 -38.93
CA GLU A 235 2.02 -36.25 -40.40
C GLU A 235 2.76 -37.49 -40.94
N GLU A 236 3.92 -37.80 -40.36
CA GLU A 236 4.68 -39.02 -40.69
C GLU A 236 3.87 -40.29 -40.37
N ALA A 237 3.27 -40.36 -39.17
CA ALA A 237 2.41 -41.47 -38.78
C ALA A 237 1.21 -41.63 -39.72
N SER A 238 0.55 -40.53 -40.11
CA SER A 238 -0.57 -40.57 -41.06
C SER A 238 -0.14 -41.11 -42.43
N THR A 239 1.05 -40.72 -42.91
CA THR A 239 1.62 -41.21 -44.17
C THR A 239 1.92 -42.71 -44.09
N ASN A 240 2.47 -43.17 -42.97
CA ASN A 240 2.74 -44.58 -42.72
C ASN A 240 1.45 -45.41 -42.68
N VAL A 241 0.40 -44.91 -42.01
CA VAL A 241 -0.93 -45.57 -41.98
C VAL A 241 -1.53 -45.67 -43.38
N GLN A 242 -1.43 -44.62 -44.20
CA GLN A 242 -1.89 -44.65 -45.59
C GLN A 242 -1.14 -45.71 -46.42
N THR A 243 0.18 -45.82 -46.21
CA THR A 243 1.01 -46.84 -46.87
C THR A 243 0.58 -48.26 -46.47
N VAL A 244 0.33 -48.49 -45.18
CA VAL A 244 -0.16 -49.78 -44.66
C VAL A 244 -1.54 -50.11 -45.22
N ALA A 245 -2.44 -49.13 -45.33
CA ALA A 245 -3.76 -49.33 -45.94
C ALA A 245 -3.65 -49.78 -47.40
N SER A 246 -2.85 -49.08 -48.22
CA SER A 246 -2.60 -49.47 -49.61
C SER A 246 -1.95 -50.85 -49.73
N ALA A 247 -1.00 -51.19 -48.86
CA ALA A 247 -0.41 -52.53 -48.81
C ALA A 247 -1.45 -53.61 -48.45
N SER A 248 -2.37 -53.31 -47.55
CA SER A 248 -3.47 -54.21 -47.16
C SER A 248 -4.47 -54.42 -48.31
N GLU A 249 -4.78 -53.39 -49.10
CA GLU A 249 -5.59 -53.50 -50.32
C GLU A 249 -4.93 -54.38 -51.38
N GLN A 250 -3.62 -54.19 -51.62
CA GLN A 250 -2.83 -55.02 -52.54
C GLN A 250 -2.78 -56.49 -52.09
N LEU A 251 -2.60 -56.73 -50.79
CA LEU A 251 -2.65 -58.08 -50.20
C LEU A 251 -4.03 -58.72 -50.37
N SER A 252 -5.11 -57.99 -50.13
CA SER A 252 -6.48 -58.48 -50.33
C SER A 252 -6.73 -58.88 -51.78
N SER A 253 -6.31 -58.05 -52.74
CA SER A 253 -6.37 -58.38 -54.18
C SER A 253 -5.54 -59.62 -54.52
N SER A 254 -4.34 -59.77 -53.95
CA SER A 254 -3.47 -60.92 -54.18
C SER A 254 -4.09 -62.21 -53.63
N ILE A 255 -4.72 -62.16 -52.45
CA ILE A 255 -5.44 -63.29 -51.86
C ILE A 255 -6.63 -63.69 -52.72
N ALA A 256 -7.39 -62.72 -53.24
CA ALA A 256 -8.49 -62.99 -54.17
C ALA A 256 -7.99 -63.70 -55.44
N GLU A 257 -6.86 -63.28 -56.01
CA GLU A 257 -6.24 -63.92 -57.17
C GLU A 257 -5.79 -65.35 -56.88
N ILE A 258 -5.09 -65.55 -55.76
CA ILE A 258 -4.66 -66.88 -55.32
C ILE A 258 -5.88 -67.80 -55.16
N GLY A 259 -6.98 -67.28 -54.60
CA GLY A 259 -8.25 -68.00 -54.50
C GLY A 259 -8.81 -68.43 -55.86
N ARG A 260 -8.79 -67.53 -56.87
CA ARG A 260 -9.21 -67.87 -58.24
C ARG A 260 -8.31 -68.94 -58.88
N GLN A 261 -6.99 -68.79 -58.77
CA GLN A 261 -6.01 -69.74 -59.32
C GLN A 261 -6.11 -71.13 -58.66
N ALA A 262 -6.32 -71.17 -57.34
CA ALA A 262 -6.52 -72.40 -56.60
C ALA A 262 -7.81 -73.13 -57.02
N SER A 263 -8.91 -72.40 -57.21
CA SER A 263 -10.18 -72.96 -57.70
C SER A 263 -10.04 -73.51 -59.13
N MET A 264 -9.37 -72.78 -60.02
CA MET A 264 -9.10 -73.23 -61.38
C MET A 264 -8.21 -74.49 -61.40
N SER A 265 -7.18 -74.54 -60.55
CA SER A 265 -6.30 -75.71 -60.42
C SER A 265 -7.06 -76.93 -59.92
N ALA A 266 -7.96 -76.76 -58.94
CA ALA A 266 -8.82 -77.83 -58.46
C ALA A 266 -9.78 -78.34 -59.55
N GLN A 267 -10.32 -77.45 -60.39
CA GLN A 267 -11.15 -77.83 -61.53
C GLN A 267 -10.36 -78.64 -62.57
N ILE A 268 -9.15 -78.20 -62.93
CA ILE A 268 -8.27 -78.92 -63.86
C ILE A 268 -7.90 -80.31 -63.30
N ALA A 269 -7.52 -80.38 -62.02
CA ALA A 269 -7.23 -81.65 -61.36
C ALA A 269 -8.45 -82.59 -61.37
N GLY A 270 -9.65 -82.07 -61.10
CA GLY A 270 -10.90 -82.83 -61.20
C GLY A 270 -11.20 -83.33 -62.61
N GLN A 271 -10.94 -82.50 -63.64
CA GLN A 271 -11.06 -82.92 -65.04
C GLN A 271 -10.05 -84.02 -65.41
N ALA A 272 -8.79 -83.90 -64.94
CA ALA A 272 -7.76 -84.90 -65.17
C ALA A 272 -8.11 -86.25 -64.53
N VAL A 273 -8.68 -86.25 -63.32
CA VAL A 273 -9.18 -87.47 -62.66
C VAL A 273 -10.31 -88.11 -63.47
N GLN A 274 -11.27 -87.31 -63.97
CA GLN A 274 -12.33 -87.83 -64.85
C GLN A 274 -11.78 -88.44 -66.14
N GLU A 275 -10.78 -87.81 -66.75
CA GLU A 275 -10.15 -88.31 -67.97
C GLU A 275 -9.33 -89.59 -67.73
N ALA A 276 -8.67 -89.70 -66.57
CA ALA A 276 -8.01 -90.92 -66.13
C ALA A 276 -9.03 -92.07 -65.94
N HIS A 277 -10.19 -91.80 -65.33
CA HIS A 277 -11.27 -92.80 -65.22
C HIS A 277 -11.79 -93.26 -66.59
N ARG A 278 -12.02 -92.33 -67.54
CA ARG A 278 -12.40 -92.69 -68.91
C ARG A 278 -11.35 -93.55 -69.60
N THR A 279 -10.07 -93.24 -69.37
CA THR A 279 -8.95 -94.03 -69.92
C THR A 279 -8.94 -95.44 -69.32
N ASP A 280 -9.15 -95.56 -68.00
CA ASP A 280 -9.27 -96.85 -67.33
C ASP A 280 -10.43 -97.69 -67.89
N ASP A 281 -11.62 -97.10 -68.06
CA ASP A 281 -12.77 -97.76 -68.68
C ASP A 281 -12.46 -98.28 -70.09
N LYS A 282 -11.72 -97.49 -70.89
CA LYS A 282 -11.29 -97.89 -72.23
C LYS A 282 -10.29 -99.05 -72.19
N VAL A 283 -9.33 -99.02 -71.26
CA VAL A 283 -8.35 -100.10 -71.05
C VAL A 283 -9.04 -101.38 -70.59
N GLN A 284 -10.00 -101.30 -69.65
CA GLN A 284 -10.81 -102.44 -69.23
C GLN A 284 -11.64 -103.00 -70.40
N GLY A 285 -12.25 -102.13 -71.21
CA GLY A 285 -12.96 -102.53 -72.43
C GLY A 285 -12.06 -103.25 -73.44
N LEU A 286 -10.83 -102.76 -73.65
CA LEU A 286 -9.82 -103.41 -74.49
C LEU A 286 -9.41 -104.78 -73.93
N ALA A 287 -9.21 -104.90 -72.61
CA ALA A 287 -8.89 -106.16 -71.96
C ALA A 287 -10.01 -107.20 -72.13
N ALA A 288 -11.28 -106.78 -71.97
CA ALA A 288 -12.43 -107.64 -72.22
C ALA A 288 -12.53 -108.08 -73.69
N ALA A 289 -12.25 -107.18 -74.64
CA ALA A 289 -12.20 -107.53 -76.06
C ALA A 289 -11.07 -108.52 -76.37
N ALA A 290 -9.88 -108.33 -75.78
CA ALA A 290 -8.75 -109.25 -75.91
C ALA A 290 -9.07 -110.63 -75.32
N GLN A 291 -9.77 -110.70 -74.19
CA GLN A 291 -10.24 -111.97 -73.60
C GLN A 291 -11.18 -112.70 -74.55
N LYS A 292 -12.18 -112.01 -75.14
CA LYS A 292 -13.07 -112.61 -76.15
C LYS A 292 -12.31 -113.12 -77.36
N ILE A 293 -11.29 -112.39 -77.81
CA ILE A 293 -10.41 -112.87 -78.89
C ILE A 293 -9.69 -114.15 -78.45
N GLY A 294 -9.16 -114.20 -77.23
CA GLY A 294 -8.56 -115.41 -76.65
C GLY A 294 -9.53 -116.59 -76.57
N ASP A 295 -10.77 -116.35 -76.17
CA ASP A 295 -11.83 -117.37 -76.14
C ASP A 295 -12.14 -117.88 -77.57
N VAL A 296 -12.19 -116.98 -78.55
CA VAL A 296 -12.34 -117.33 -79.97
C VAL A 296 -11.13 -118.12 -80.48
N VAL A 297 -9.90 -117.74 -80.14
CA VAL A 297 -8.69 -118.51 -80.51
C VAL A 297 -8.72 -119.89 -79.87
N THR A 298 -9.19 -120.02 -78.64
CA THR A 298 -9.35 -121.32 -77.95
C THR A 298 -10.40 -122.17 -78.65
N LEU A 299 -11.57 -121.61 -78.98
CA LEU A 299 -12.59 -122.28 -79.78
C LEU A 299 -12.07 -122.71 -81.15
N ILE A 300 -11.28 -121.87 -81.82
CA ILE A 300 -10.63 -122.21 -83.09
C ILE A 300 -9.66 -123.38 -82.90
N ASN A 301 -8.85 -123.38 -81.83
CA ASN A 301 -7.94 -124.48 -81.50
C ASN A 301 -8.70 -125.77 -81.17
N ASP A 302 -9.81 -125.70 -80.43
CA ASP A 302 -10.66 -126.85 -80.11
C ASP A 302 -11.31 -127.42 -81.38
N ILE A 303 -11.83 -126.56 -82.27
CA ILE A 303 -12.34 -126.97 -83.59
C ILE A 303 -11.21 -127.59 -84.41
N ALA A 304 -10.01 -126.99 -84.45
CA ALA A 304 -8.87 -127.54 -85.18
C ALA A 304 -8.43 -128.90 -84.63
N ALA A 305 -8.41 -129.08 -83.31
CA ALA A 305 -8.13 -130.35 -82.65
C ALA A 305 -9.23 -131.39 -82.91
N GLN A 306 -10.50 -130.99 -82.91
CA GLN A 306 -11.64 -131.84 -83.25
C GLN A 306 -11.64 -132.22 -84.73
N THR A 307 -11.22 -131.31 -85.61
CA THR A 307 -11.02 -131.56 -87.05
C THR A 307 -9.85 -132.51 -87.26
N ASN A 308 -8.76 -132.36 -86.49
CA ASN A 308 -7.63 -133.28 -86.48
C ASN A 308 -8.03 -134.67 -85.95
N LEU A 309 -8.87 -134.75 -84.91
CA LEU A 309 -9.41 -136.01 -84.38
C LEU A 309 -10.42 -136.68 -85.33
N LEU A 310 -11.22 -135.89 -86.07
CA LEU A 310 -12.08 -136.38 -87.16
C LEU A 310 -11.24 -136.91 -88.33
N ALA A 311 -10.16 -136.23 -88.67
CA ALA A 311 -9.22 -136.67 -89.70
C ALA A 311 -8.47 -137.94 -89.27
N LEU A 312 -8.11 -138.08 -87.98
CA LEU A 312 -7.33 -139.22 -87.46
C LEU A 312 -8.19 -140.46 -87.17
N ASN A 313 -9.47 -140.33 -86.82
CA ASN A 313 -10.41 -141.47 -86.71
C ASN A 313 -11.00 -141.90 -88.07
N ALA A 314 -10.66 -141.19 -89.15
CA ALA A 314 -11.02 -141.54 -90.53
C ALA A 314 -9.86 -142.19 -91.31
N THR A 315 -8.84 -142.68 -90.62
CA THR A 315 -7.78 -143.56 -91.14
C THR A 315 -7.50 -144.68 -90.16
#